data_AF-A0A7V9D3H3-F1
#
_entry.id   AF-A0A7V9D3H3-F1
#
_cell.length_a   1.000
_cell.length_b   1.000
_cell.length_c   1.000
_cell.angle_alpha   90.00
_cell.angle_beta   90.00
_cell.angle_gamma   90.00
#
_symmetry.space_group_name_H-M   'P 1'
#
loop_
_entity.id
_entity.type
_entity.pdbx_description
1 polymer ?
#
loop_
_entity_poly.entity_id
_entity_poly.type
_entity_poly.pdbx_seq_one_letter_code
_entity_poly.pdbx_strand_id
1 'polypeptide(L)' 'AYTCGYERRTVSVDGGPAKPGTLRVTHVYRRENGEWKIVHRHGDNLLTDPSPPTEVR' A
#
# COMPACT_ATOMS: atom_id res chain seq x y z
N ALA A 1 8.30 9.31 -15.31
CA ALA A 1 9.13 9.31 -14.09
C ALA A 1 8.52 8.36 -13.07
N TYR A 2 9.25 7.92 -12.04
CA TYR A 2 8.67 7.09 -10.98
C TYR A 2 9.34 7.35 -9.63
N THR A 3 8.64 6.99 -8.55
CA THR A 3 9.17 6.92 -7.19
C THR A 3 8.85 5.56 -6.59
N CYS A 4 9.70 5.07 -5.69
CA CYS A 4 9.46 3.88 -4.89
C CYS A 4 9.64 4.25 -3.42
N GLY A 5 8.78 3.75 -2.53
CA GLY A 5 8.87 4.07 -1.11
C GLY A 5 7.88 3.30 -0.25
N TYR A 6 7.84 3.68 1.02
CA TYR A 6 6.90 3.12 1.99
C TYR A 6 5.83 4.12 2.36
N GLU A 7 4.60 3.65 2.39
CA GLU A 7 3.46 4.42 2.87
C GLU A 7 2.93 3.84 4.16
N ARG A 8 2.77 4.71 5.15
CA ARG A 8 2.21 4.38 6.46
C ARG A 8 0.81 4.95 6.54
N ARG A 9 -0.17 4.08 6.76
CA ARG A 9 -1.59 4.47 6.82
C ARG A 9 -2.27 3.78 7.99
N THR A 10 -3.35 4.37 8.49
CA THR A 10 -4.30 3.72 9.38
C THR A 10 -5.62 3.62 8.64
N VAL A 11 -6.10 2.40 8.40
CA VAL A 11 -7.27 2.16 7.55
C VAL A 11 -8.22 1.16 8.19
N SER A 12 -9.52 1.41 8.06
CA SER A 12 -10.59 0.47 8.34
C SER A 12 -10.97 -0.24 7.04
N VAL A 13 -11.13 -1.55 7.08
CA VAL A 13 -11.55 -2.40 5.95
C VAL A 13 -12.84 -3.10 6.35
N ASP A 14 -13.84 -3.09 5.47
CA ASP A 14 -15.16 -3.71 5.66
C ASP A 14 -15.85 -3.33 6.98
N GLY A 15 -15.70 -2.06 7.40
CA GLY A 15 -16.30 -1.55 8.65
C GLY A 15 -15.62 -2.03 9.94
N GLY A 16 -14.54 -2.81 9.84
CA GLY A 16 -13.75 -3.23 10.98
C GLY A 16 -12.96 -2.09 11.65
N PRO A 17 -12.35 -2.31 12.81
CA PRO A 17 -11.52 -1.31 13.47
C PRO A 17 -10.38 -0.83 12.57
N ALA A 18 -10.06 0.46 12.62
CA ALA A 18 -8.94 1.00 11.85
C ALA A 18 -7.62 0.47 12.40
N LYS A 19 -6.78 -0.09 11.51
CA LYS A 19 -5.47 -0.66 11.87
C LYS A 19 -4.34 0.06 11.15
N PRO A 20 -3.18 0.26 11.79
CA PRO A 20 -2.00 0.74 11.09
C PRO A 20 -1.52 -0.33 10.10
N GLY A 21 -1.00 0.11 8.95
CA GLY A 21 -0.43 -0.75 7.93
C GLY A 21 0.62 -0.01 7.11
N THR A 22 1.58 -0.77 6.59
CA THR A 22 2.64 -0.24 5.70
C THR A 22 2.56 -0.92 4.34
N LEU A 23 2.57 -0.10 3.29
CA LEU A 23 2.67 -0.57 1.90
C LEU A 23 4.05 -0.22 1.33
N ARG A 24 4.64 -1.14 0.57
CA ARG A 24 5.70 -0.79 -0.39
C ARG A 24 5.03 -0.36 -1.68
N VAL A 25 5.29 0.87 -2.10
CA VAL A 25 4.54 1.53 -3.18
C VAL A 25 5.48 2.00 -4.27
N THR A 26 5.05 1.81 -5.52
CA THR A 26 5.63 2.43 -6.71
C THR A 26 4.59 3.37 -7.33
N HIS A 27 4.98 4.63 -7.54
CA HIS A 27 4.19 5.59 -8.30
C HIS A 27 4.83 5.83 -9.66
N VAL A 28 4.03 5.79 -10.71
CA VAL A 28 4.44 6.17 -12.07
C VAL A 28 3.80 7.52 -12.40
N TYR A 29 4.61 8.43 -12.91
CA TYR A 29 4.21 9.79 -13.24
C TYR A 29 4.34 10.08 -14.73
N ARG A 30 3.34 10.76 -15.26
CA ARG A 30 3.34 11.38 -16.61
C ARG A 30 3.26 12.90 -16.44
N ARG A 31 3.93 13.64 -17.33
CA ARG A 31 3.85 15.09 -17.36
C ARG A 31 2.73 15.52 -18.30
N GLU A 32 1.77 16.29 -17.79
CA GLU A 32 0.59 16.76 -18.51
C GLU A 32 0.43 18.26 -18.27
N ASN A 33 0.35 19.04 -19.34
CA ASN A 33 0.25 20.52 -19.27
C ASN A 33 1.29 21.17 -18.35
N GLY A 34 2.51 20.64 -18.35
CA GLY A 34 3.61 21.14 -17.50
C GLY A 34 3.64 20.59 -16.07
N GLU A 35 2.64 19.83 -15.63
CA GLU A 35 2.53 19.28 -14.28
C GLU A 35 2.74 17.77 -14.24
N TRP A 36 3.30 17.24 -13.13
CA TRP A 36 3.40 15.80 -12.93
C TRP A 36 2.11 15.24 -12.34
N LYS A 37 1.56 14.20 -12.96
CA LYS A 37 0.38 13.47 -12.51
C LYS A 37 0.75 12.01 -12.24
N ILE A 38 0.21 11.43 -11.17
CA ILE A 38 0.29 9.98 -10.96
C ILE A 38 -0.67 9.32 -11.94
N VAL A 39 -0.14 8.46 -12.81
CA VAL A 39 -0.92 7.73 -13.81
C VAL A 39 -1.05 6.25 -13.47
N HIS A 40 -0.18 5.74 -12.60
CA HIS A 40 -0.28 4.40 -12.05
C HIS A 40 0.32 4.36 -10.65
N ARG A 41 -0.26 3.51 -9.82
CA ARG A 41 0.19 3.23 -8.46
C ARG A 41 0.04 1.74 -8.22
N HIS A 42 1.13 1.09 -7.84
CA HIS A 42 1.12 -0.28 -7.34
C HIS A 42 1.51 -0.28 -5.87
N GLY A 43 0.76 -1.00 -5.03
CA GLY A 43 1.03 -1.12 -3.61
C GLY A 43 1.05 -2.58 -3.17
N ASP A 44 2.16 -3.02 -2.59
CA ASP A 44 2.33 -4.34 -2.00
C ASP A 44 2.18 -4.21 -0.48
N ASN A 45 1.29 -5.01 0.13
CA ASN A 45 1.26 -5.12 1.58
C ASN A 45 2.57 -5.79 2.02
N LEU A 46 3.32 -5.12 2.89
CA LEU A 46 4.32 -5.83 3.66
C LEU A 46 3.53 -6.78 4.55
N LEU A 47 3.81 -8.08 4.50
CA LEU A 47 3.14 -9.08 5.35
C LEU A 47 3.22 -8.60 6.80
N THR A 48 2.14 -8.04 7.31
CA THR A 48 1.94 -7.86 8.74
C THR A 48 1.39 -9.17 9.28
N ASP A 49 2.32 -9.92 9.87
CA ASP A 49 2.18 -11.09 10.77
C ASP A 49 2.28 -12.50 10.15
N PRO A 50 3.36 -13.28 10.44
CA PRO A 50 3.44 -14.71 10.16
C PRO A 50 2.68 -15.50 11.22
N SER A 51 1.36 -15.33 11.33
CA SER A 51 0.58 -16.26 12.15
C SER A 51 0.78 -17.66 11.57
N PRO A 52 1.29 -18.64 12.35
CA PRO A 52 1.42 -20.01 11.86
C PRO A 52 0.02 -20.53 11.48
N PRO A 53 -0.08 -21.44 10.48
CA PRO A 53 -1.36 -22.01 10.12
C PRO A 53 -2.04 -22.54 11.37
N THR A 54 -3.31 -22.20 11.57
CA THR A 54 -4.12 -22.73 12.66
C THR A 54 -4.06 -24.25 12.59
N GLU A 55 -3.39 -24.89 13.55
CA GLU A 55 -3.46 -26.34 13.71
C GLU A 55 -4.87 -26.64 14.24
N VAL A 56 -5.73 -27.12 13.34
CA VAL A 56 -7.02 -27.68 13.71
C VAL A 56 -6.73 -29.03 14.36
N ARG A 57 -6.95 -29.12 15.68
CA ARG A 57 -7.03 -30.40 16.38
C ARG A 57 -8.28 -31.16 15.98
#